data_AF-A0A2E2KLP6-F1
#
_entry.id   AF-A0A2E2KLP6-F1
#
_cell.length_a   1.000
_cell.length_b   1.000
_cell.length_c   1.000
_cell.angle_alpha   90.00
_cell.angle_beta   90.00
_cell.angle_gamma   90.00
#
_symmetry.space_group_name_H-M   'P 1'
#
loop_
_entity.id
_entity.type
_entity.pdbx_description
1 polymer ?
#
loop_
_entity_poly.entity_id
_entity_poly.type
_entity_poly.pdbx_seq_one_letter_code
_entity_poly.pdbx_strand_id
1 'polypeptide(L)'
;MFGPLLELKQQQHKLLGRFKNCQRCELRFQEKLENCPYCAHLDETGLAELLHKKEKMYRSRRELGIWFFLSSSIIIALLLLFNRLF
;
A
#
# COMPACT_ATOMS: atom_id res chain seq x y z
N MET A 1 -6.54 -38.35 3.37
CA MET A 1 -7.44 -37.60 4.29
C MET A 1 -7.02 -36.13 4.37
N PHE A 2 -7.23 -35.35 3.30
CA PHE A 2 -6.93 -33.89 3.26
C PHE A 2 -8.19 -33.03 3.02
N GLY A 3 -9.39 -33.65 3.01
CA GLY A 3 -10.68 -32.99 2.76
C GLY A 3 -10.98 -31.76 3.65
N PRO A 4 -10.74 -31.79 4.97
CA PRO A 4 -11.18 -30.67 5.82
C PRO A 4 -10.32 -29.40 5.69
N LEU A 5 -9.11 -29.49 5.14
CA LEU A 5 -8.23 -28.32 5.00
C LEU A 5 -8.59 -27.45 3.77
N LEU A 6 -9.19 -28.06 2.75
CA LEU A 6 -9.55 -27.41 1.50
C LEU A 6 -10.84 -26.57 1.64
N GLU A 7 -11.78 -27.05 2.45
CA GLU A 7 -13.04 -26.37 2.78
C GLU A 7 -12.82 -25.06 3.55
N LEU A 8 -11.84 -25.03 4.46
CA LEU A 8 -11.48 -23.83 5.22
C LEU A 8 -10.89 -22.72 4.33
N LYS A 9 -10.07 -23.08 3.33
CA LYS A 9 -9.51 -22.09 2.37
C LYS A 9 -10.61 -21.44 1.53
N GLN A 10 -11.63 -22.21 1.15
CA GLN A 10 -12.72 -21.72 0.31
C GLN A 10 -13.67 -20.80 1.09
N GLN A 11 -13.88 -21.06 2.40
CA GLN A 11 -14.59 -20.14 3.28
C GLN A 11 -13.85 -18.83 3.54
N GLN A 12 -12.51 -18.84 3.61
CA GLN A 12 -11.74 -17.60 3.73
C GLN A 12 -11.91 -16.70 2.49
N HIS A 13 -12.07 -17.29 1.30
CA HIS A 13 -12.28 -16.52 0.06
C HIS A 13 -13.66 -15.83 -0.02
N LYS A 14 -14.67 -16.34 0.70
CA LYS A 14 -16.00 -15.70 0.83
C LYS A 14 -16.05 -14.60 1.90
N LEU A 15 -15.12 -14.64 2.87
CA LEU A 15 -14.96 -13.65 3.95
C LEU A 15 -14.04 -12.48 3.59
N LEU A 16 -13.41 -12.51 2.41
CA LEU A 16 -12.95 -11.31 1.70
C LEU A 16 -14.18 -10.52 1.22
N GLY A 17 -15.00 -10.09 2.18
CA GLY A 17 -16.16 -9.25 1.93
C GLY A 17 -15.74 -8.00 1.18
N ARG A 18 -16.68 -7.45 0.40
CA ARG A 18 -16.48 -6.22 -0.37
C ARG A 18 -15.74 -5.19 0.48
N PHE A 19 -14.67 -4.62 -0.05
CA PHE A 19 -13.95 -3.55 0.63
C PHE A 19 -14.50 -2.22 0.13
N LYS A 20 -14.79 -1.30 1.05
CA LYS A 20 -15.17 0.08 0.72
C LYS A 20 -14.09 1.04 1.18
N ASN A 21 -13.97 2.15 0.46
CA ASN A 21 -13.10 3.26 0.88
C ASN A 21 -13.85 4.09 1.91
N CYS A 22 -13.16 4.50 2.98
CA CYS A 22 -13.70 5.49 3.90
C CYS A 22 -13.68 6.88 3.24
N GLN A 23 -14.78 7.63 3.30
CA GLN A 23 -14.81 9.01 2.77
C GLN A 23 -13.97 9.99 3.60
N ARG A 24 -13.70 9.69 4.87
CA ARG A 24 -13.05 10.61 5.81
C ARG A 24 -11.52 10.45 5.86
N CYS A 25 -11.02 9.21 5.86
CA CYS A 25 -9.57 8.93 5.89
C CYS A 25 -9.02 8.26 4.62
N GLU A 26 -9.90 7.93 3.67
CA GLU A 26 -9.56 7.26 2.40
C GLU A 26 -8.85 5.90 2.56
N LEU A 27 -8.91 5.30 3.75
CA LEU A 27 -8.44 3.94 3.97
C LEU A 27 -9.49 2.92 3.52
N ARG A 28 -9.02 1.79 2.98
CA ARG A 28 -9.88 0.64 2.65
C ARG A 28 -10.19 -0.14 3.91
N PHE A 29 -11.47 -0.49 4.08
CA PHE A 29 -11.93 -1.36 5.16
C PHE A 29 -13.05 -2.27 4.68
N GLN A 30 -13.33 -3.33 5.44
CA GLN A 30 -14.38 -4.28 5.07
C GLN A 30 -15.76 -3.61 5.14
N GLU A 31 -16.59 -3.82 4.11
CA GLU A 31 -17.97 -3.28 4.03
C GLU A 31 -18.86 -3.78 5.17
N LYS A 32 -18.55 -4.97 5.72
CA LYS A 32 -19.23 -5.55 6.89
C LYS A 32 -19.13 -4.65 8.13
N LEU A 33 -18.12 -3.77 8.20
CA LEU A 33 -18.05 -2.76 9.24
C LEU A 33 -18.88 -1.54 8.81
N GLU A 34 -19.86 -1.19 9.63
CA GLU A 34 -20.71 -0.01 9.42
C GLU A 34 -19.88 1.27 9.51
N ASN A 35 -18.98 1.33 10.50
CA ASN A 35 -18.10 2.45 10.78
C ASN A 35 -16.63 2.14 10.41
N CYS A 36 -15.89 3.17 9.98
CA CYS A 36 -14.48 3.01 9.65
C CYS A 36 -13.65 2.72 10.91
N PRO A 37 -12.97 1.55 11.01
CA PRO A 37 -12.23 1.18 12.23
C PRO A 37 -11.02 2.08 12.50
N TYR A 38 -10.59 2.85 11.49
CA TYR A 38 -9.38 3.69 11.57
C TYR A 38 -9.68 5.14 11.97
N CYS A 39 -10.88 5.66 11.70
CA CYS A 39 -11.19 7.06 11.92
C CYS A 39 -12.55 7.32 12.57
N ALA A 40 -13.38 6.30 12.80
CA ALA A 40 -14.68 6.50 13.44
C ALA A 40 -14.56 6.93 14.91
N HIS A 41 -13.49 6.52 15.59
CA HIS A 41 -13.20 6.90 16.98
C HIS A 41 -12.32 8.17 17.09
N LEU A 42 -11.91 8.76 15.96
CA LEU A 42 -11.03 9.92 15.99
C LEU A 42 -11.84 11.21 15.75
N ASP A 43 -11.62 12.18 16.62
CA ASP A 43 -12.00 13.57 16.41
C ASP A 43 -11.18 14.19 15.26
N GLU A 44 -11.62 15.35 14.78
CA GLU A 44 -11.01 16.05 13.63
C GLU A 44 -9.48 16.25 13.80
N THR A 45 -9.03 16.55 15.01
CA THR A 45 -7.60 16.71 15.32
C THR A 45 -6.81 15.41 15.16
N GLY A 46 -7.36 14.28 15.64
CA GLY A 46 -6.72 12.98 15.49
C GLY A 46 -6.72 12.51 14.03
N LEU A 47 -7.78 12.80 13.29
CA LEU A 47 -7.85 12.53 11.86
C LEU A 47 -6.76 13.29 11.09
N ALA A 48 -6.57 14.58 11.38
CA ALA A 48 -5.54 15.40 10.74
C ALA A 48 -4.14 14.84 10.99
N GLU A 49 -3.84 14.39 12.20
CA GLU A 49 -2.55 13.76 12.52
C GLU A 49 -2.33 12.46 11.75
N LEU A 50 -3.35 11.60 11.65
CA LEU A 50 -3.27 10.37 10.84
C LEU A 50 -3.00 10.66 9.36
N LEU A 51 -3.71 11.64 8.79
CA LEU A 51 -3.52 12.05 7.40
C LEU A 51 -2.12 12.63 7.17
N HIS A 52 -1.64 13.47 8.09
CA HIS A 52 -0.30 14.04 8.02
C HIS A 52 0.79 12.96 8.10
N LYS A 53 0.63 11.97 8.99
CA LYS A 53 1.53 10.82 9.10
C LYS A 53 1.52 9.96 7.84
N LYS A 54 0.34 9.74 7.25
CA LYS A 54 0.16 9.05 5.97
C LYS A 54 0.92 9.79 4.86
N GLU A 55 0.71 11.09 4.70
CA GLU A 55 1.38 11.89 3.67
C GLU A 55 2.90 11.86 3.83
N LYS A 56 3.41 11.97 5.06
CA LYS A 56 4.85 11.87 5.34
C LYS A 56 5.44 10.52 4.92
N MET A 57 4.73 9.42 5.17
CA MET A 57 5.17 8.08 4.71
C MET A 57 5.11 7.94 3.19
N TYR A 58 4.09 8.49 2.52
CA TYR A 58 3.99 8.46 1.06
C TYR A 58 5.08 9.31 0.38
N ARG A 59 5.40 10.49 0.90
CA ARG A 59 6.49 11.33 0.36
C ARG A 59 7.83 10.60 0.43
N SER A 60 8.16 10.01 1.58
CA SER A 60 9.44 9.33 1.76
C SER A 60 9.63 8.15 0.80
N ARG A 61 8.56 7.41 0.48
CA ARG A 61 8.63 6.32 -0.52
C ARG A 61 8.83 6.82 -1.95
N ARG A 62 8.33 8.01 -2.29
CA ARG A 62 8.46 8.58 -3.64
C ARG A 62 9.88 9.06 -3.93
N GLU A 63 10.56 9.61 -2.93
CA GLU A 63 11.95 10.05 -3.06
C GLU A 63 12.88 8.86 -3.32
N LEU A 64 12.69 7.74 -2.62
CA LEU A 64 13.51 6.54 -2.83
C LEU A 64 13.42 6.03 -4.28
N GLY A 65 12.23 5.96 -4.86
CA GLY A 65 12.04 5.50 -6.24
C GLY A 65 12.78 6.36 -7.27
N ILE A 66 12.80 7.68 -7.07
CA ILE A 66 13.49 8.62 -7.96
C ILE A 66 15.02 8.43 -7.87
N TRP A 67 15.55 8.27 -6.65
CA TRP A 67 16.98 8.00 -6.44
C TRP A 67 17.44 6.69 -7.07
N PHE A 68 16.64 5.63 -6.97
CA PHE A 68 16.93 4.35 -7.64
C PHE A 68 16.90 4.46 -9.16
N PHE A 69 15.97 5.24 -9.72
CA PHE A 69 15.90 5.43 -11.17
C PHE A 69 17.12 6.20 -11.70
N LEU A 70 17.52 7.27 -11.00
CA LEU A 70 18.71 8.06 -11.34
C LEU A 70 19.99 7.20 -11.26
N SER A 71 20.19 6.46 -10.17
CA SER A 71 21.37 5.63 -10.00
C SER A 71 21.43 4.51 -11.04
N SER A 72 20.30 3.84 -11.31
CA SER A 72 20.21 2.80 -12.34
C SER A 72 20.51 3.35 -13.73
N SER A 73 19.95 4.51 -14.09
CA SER A 73 20.20 5.13 -15.40
C SER A 73 21.68 5.45 -15.63
N ILE A 74 22.40 5.92 -14.60
CA ILE A 74 23.83 6.22 -14.69
C ILE A 74 24.65 4.95 -14.94
N ILE A 75 24.36 3.87 -14.20
CA ILE A 75 25.07 2.59 -14.35
C ILE A 75 24.87 2.01 -15.75
N ILE A 76 23.63 2.04 -16.26
CA ILE A 76 23.31 1.55 -17.61
C ILE A 76 24.04 2.39 -18.67
N ALA A 77 24.05 3.71 -18.55
CA ALA A 77 24.76 4.59 -19.47
C ALA A 77 26.28 4.30 -19.48
N LEU A 78 26.88 4.10 -18.31
CA LEU A 78 28.28 3.71 -18.16
C LEU A 78 28.58 2.37 -18.84
N LEU A 79 27.75 1.35 -18.62
CA LEU A 79 27.90 0.03 -19.25
C LEU A 79 27.78 0.10 -20.77
N LEU A 80 26.82 0.87 -21.29
CA LEU A 80 26.64 1.05 -22.74
C LEU A 80 27.82 1.79 -23.38
N LEU A 81 28.36 2.80 -22.70
CA LEU A 81 29.57 3.49 -23.15
C LEU A 81 30.78 2.55 -23.16
N PHE A 82 30.97 1.76 -22.10
CA PHE A 82 32.07 0.79 -22.02
C PHE A 82 31.98 -0.27 -23.12
N ASN A 83 30.78 -0.79 -23.37
CA ASN A 83 30.51 -1.77 -24.43
C ASN A 83 30.59 -1.20 -25.85
N ARG A 84 30.51 0.12 -26.01
CA ARG A 84 30.73 0.81 -27.30
C ARG A 84 32.19 1.17 -27.54
N LEU A 85 32.96 1.31 -26.47
CA LEU A 85 34.37 1.72 -26.49
C LEU A 85 35.32 0.52 -26.69
N PHE A 86 34.91 -0.68 -26.25
CA PHE A 86 35.62 -1.95 -26.41
C PHE A 86 35.05 -2.76 -27.59
#